data_AF-A0A1Q9RWQ2-F1
#
_entry.id   AF-A0A1Q9RWQ2-F1
#
_cell.length_a   1.000
_cell.length_b   1.000
_cell.length_c   1.000
_cell.angle_alpha   90.00
_cell.angle_beta   90.00
_cell.angle_gamma   90.00
#
_symmetry.space_group_name_H-M   'P 1'
#
loop_
_entity.id
_entity.type
_entity.pdbx_description
1 polymer ?
#
loop_
_entity_poly.entity_id
_entity_poly.type
_entity_poly.pdbx_seq_one_letter_code
_entity_poly.pdbx_strand_id
1 'polypeptide(L)'
;MLLSAQRLHALDSGTGRPRWSVAPPSGGRFETAPVAIDRTVYAADVTSCEFRIRGYDLYSGDLRWTLPLNGCLSGGHHFQITATDGSVYFAVEHIRGPEGSMVYAVGE
;
A
#
# COMPACT_ATOMS: atom_id res chain seq x y z
N MET A 1 -4.17 23.74 8.47
CA MET A 1 -2.90 23.02 8.23
C MET A 1 -3.11 22.13 7.02
N LEU A 2 -2.63 22.55 5.84
CA LEU A 2 -2.68 21.71 4.64
C LEU A 2 -1.68 20.58 4.88
N LEU A 3 -2.15 19.40 5.26
CA LEU A 3 -1.34 18.20 5.15
C LEU A 3 -0.97 18.09 3.67
N SER A 4 0.31 18.22 3.35
CA SER A 4 0.80 17.85 2.03
C SER A 4 0.29 16.45 1.76
N ALA A 5 -0.53 16.26 0.73
CA ALA A 5 -1.08 14.95 0.40
C ALA A 5 0.08 13.96 0.31
N GLN A 6 0.03 12.88 1.09
CA GLN A 6 1.12 11.90 1.10
C GLN A 6 1.25 11.30 -0.30
N ARG A 7 2.49 11.13 -0.78
CA ARG A 7 2.75 10.60 -2.12
C ARG A 7 3.72 9.44 -2.05
N LEU A 8 3.55 8.51 -2.97
CA LEU A 8 4.57 7.51 -3.29
C LEU A 8 5.50 8.11 -4.34
N HIS A 9 6.80 7.94 -4.15
CA HIS A 9 7.83 8.42 -5.06
C HIS A 9 8.72 7.25 -5.48
N ALA A 10 8.94 7.12 -6.78
CA ALA A 10 10.03 6.30 -7.29
C ALA A 10 11.18 7.19 -7.72
N LEU A 11 12.38 6.79 -7.34
CA LEU A 11 13.61 7.48 -7.67
C LEU A 11 14.46 6.57 -8.55
N ASP A 12 15.25 7.18 -9.42
CA ASP A 12 16.34 6.51 -10.09
C ASP A 12 17.41 6.12 -9.06
N SER A 13 17.77 4.84 -9.00
CA SER A 13 18.66 4.32 -7.97
C SER A 13 20.10 4.82 -8.09
N GLY A 14 20.56 5.18 -9.31
CA GLY A 14 21.90 5.69 -9.55
C GLY A 14 22.05 7.17 -9.22
N THR A 15 20.99 7.96 -9.46
CA THR A 15 21.05 9.43 -9.39
C THR A 15 20.18 10.04 -8.29
N GLY A 16 19.27 9.28 -7.70
CA GLY A 16 18.27 9.77 -6.75
C GLY A 16 17.19 10.65 -7.38
N ARG A 17 17.16 10.82 -8.71
CA ARG A 17 16.21 11.71 -9.38
C ARG A 17 14.81 11.10 -9.43
N PRO A 18 13.72 11.88 -9.27
CA PRO A 18 12.37 11.37 -9.38
C PRO A 18 12.10 10.78 -10.78
N ARG A 19 11.56 9.56 -10.81
CA ARG A 19 11.03 8.91 -12.03
C ARG A 19 9.54 9.16 -12.16
N TRP A 20 8.79 8.85 -11.12
CA TRP A 20 7.36 9.08 -11.05
C TRP A 20 6.91 9.33 -9.61
N SER A 21 5.71 9.88 -9.46
CA SER A 21 5.08 10.04 -8.16
C SER A 21 3.58 10.00 -8.28
N VAL A 22 2.93 9.28 -7.37
CA VAL A 22 1.47 9.12 -7.33
C VAL A 22 0.92 9.51 -5.97
N ALA A 23 -0.28 10.07 -5.98
CA ALA A 23 -1.09 10.25 -4.78
C ALA A 23 -1.96 9.00 -4.56
N PRO A 24 -2.35 8.68 -3.32
CA PRO A 24 -3.30 7.61 -3.04
C PRO A 24 -4.63 7.91 -3.76
N PRO A 25 -5.12 7.03 -4.64
CA PRO A 25 -6.34 7.31 -5.41
C PRO A 25 -7.59 7.43 -4.54
N SER A 26 -7.56 6.90 -3.31
CA SER A 26 -8.64 7.08 -2.33
C SER A 26 -8.76 8.51 -1.77
N GLY A 27 -7.78 9.38 -2.02
CA GLY A 27 -7.68 10.69 -1.35
C GLY A 27 -7.27 10.59 0.12
N GLY A 28 -7.00 9.39 0.61
CA GLY A 28 -6.52 9.12 1.96
C GLY A 28 -4.99 9.22 2.07
N ARG A 29 -4.40 8.27 2.78
CA ARG A 29 -2.95 8.21 3.03
C ARG A 29 -2.39 6.82 2.73
N PHE A 30 -1.11 6.73 2.42
CA PHE A 30 -0.42 5.43 2.32
C PHE A 30 0.02 4.99 3.72
N GLU A 31 -0.40 3.81 4.17
CA GLU A 31 -0.10 3.32 5.53
C GLU A 31 1.05 2.33 5.58
N THR A 32 1.37 1.71 4.45
CA THR A 32 2.48 0.76 4.36
C THR A 32 3.69 1.42 3.70
N ALA A 33 4.88 0.97 4.08
CA ALA A 33 6.03 1.11 3.20
C ALA A 33 5.71 0.42 1.84
N PRO A 34 6.12 0.98 0.70
CA PRO A 34 5.96 0.29 -0.57
C PRO A 34 6.90 -0.92 -0.64
N VAL A 35 6.45 -2.01 -1.25
CA VAL A 35 7.29 -3.16 -1.58
C VAL A 35 7.29 -3.36 -3.08
N ALA A 36 8.48 -3.49 -3.67
CA ALA A 36 8.63 -3.79 -5.09
C ALA A 36 9.11 -5.23 -5.25
N ILE A 37 8.36 -6.04 -5.99
CA ILE A 37 8.77 -7.37 -6.43
C ILE A 37 8.38 -7.52 -7.90
N ASP A 38 9.30 -8.12 -8.68
CA ASP A 38 9.22 -8.23 -10.12
C ASP A 38 8.94 -6.86 -10.80
N ARG A 39 7.76 -6.70 -11.40
CA ARG A 39 7.35 -5.47 -12.10
C ARG A 39 6.26 -4.69 -11.35
N THR A 40 5.95 -5.06 -10.11
CA THR A 40 4.85 -4.46 -9.37
C THR A 40 5.34 -3.80 -8.09
N VAL A 41 4.90 -2.56 -7.86
CA VAL A 41 5.02 -1.87 -6.58
C VAL A 41 3.70 -2.00 -5.85
N TYR A 42 3.77 -2.58 -4.66
CA TYR A 42 2.67 -2.84 -3.76
C TYR A 42 2.63 -1.78 -2.67
N ALA A 43 1.47 -1.16 -2.48
CA ALA A 43 1.23 -0.23 -1.38
C ALA A 43 -0.23 -0.28 -0.96
N ALA A 44 -0.52 -0.03 0.31
CA ALA A 44 -1.89 0.10 0.81
C ALA A 44 -2.22 1.56 1.08
N ASP A 45 -3.34 2.03 0.51
CA ASP A 45 -3.95 3.30 0.88
C ASP A 45 -5.23 3.11 1.69
N VAL A 46 -5.46 4.04 2.61
CA VAL A 46 -6.57 3.92 3.58
C VAL A 46 -7.34 5.23 3.72
N THR A 47 -8.66 5.08 3.87
CA THR A 47 -9.56 6.09 4.42
C THR A 47 -10.11 5.59 5.76
N SER A 48 -11.12 6.25 6.34
CA SER A 48 -11.68 5.86 7.64
C SER A 48 -12.30 4.46 7.69
N CYS A 49 -12.79 3.95 6.56
CA CYS A 49 -13.42 2.63 6.49
C CYS A 49 -13.03 1.84 5.23
N GLU A 50 -12.14 2.36 4.39
CA GLU A 50 -11.78 1.68 3.14
C GLU A 50 -10.28 1.46 3.08
N PHE A 51 -9.91 0.19 2.93
CA PHE A 51 -8.52 -0.26 2.85
C PHE A 51 -8.34 -0.89 1.49
N ARG A 52 -7.34 -0.44 0.74
CA ARG A 52 -7.10 -0.93 -0.61
C ARG A 52 -5.63 -1.24 -0.80
N ILE A 53 -5.33 -2.47 -1.19
CA ILE A 53 -4.02 -2.82 -1.70
C ILE A 53 -3.98 -2.40 -3.18
N ARG A 54 -2.90 -1.72 -3.55
CA ARG A 54 -2.67 -1.21 -4.89
C ARG A 54 -1.44 -1.90 -5.48
N GLY A 55 -1.54 -2.26 -6.75
CA GLY A 55 -0.40 -2.66 -7.57
C GLY A 55 -0.15 -1.61 -8.64
N TYR A 56 1.07 -1.05 -8.63
CA TYR A 56 1.53 -0.09 -9.63
C TYR A 56 2.62 -0.73 -10.50
N ASP A 57 2.69 -0.36 -11.78
CA ASP A 57 3.84 -0.72 -12.61
C ASP A 57 5.11 -0.05 -12.06
N LEU A 58 6.17 -0.83 -11.90
CA LEU A 58 7.43 -0.38 -11.31
C LEU A 58 8.07 0.79 -12.09
N TYR A 59 7.94 0.80 -13.41
CA TYR A 59 8.65 1.76 -14.27
C TYR A 59 7.84 3.02 -14.53
N SER A 60 6.53 2.90 -14.74
CA SER A 60 5.67 4.06 -15.04
C SER A 60 4.94 4.63 -13.83
N GLY A 61 4.73 3.82 -12.78
CA GLY A 61 3.87 4.19 -11.66
C GLY A 61 2.38 4.09 -11.98
N ASP A 62 2.01 3.52 -13.14
CA ASP A 62 0.61 3.34 -13.51
C ASP A 62 -0.08 2.34 -12.59
N LEU A 63 -1.26 2.69 -12.08
CA LEU A 63 -2.08 1.76 -11.32
C LEU A 63 -2.55 0.61 -12.24
N ARG A 64 -2.17 -0.62 -11.92
CA ARG A 64 -2.52 -1.82 -12.68
C ARG A 64 -3.74 -2.53 -12.11
N TRP A 65 -3.86 -2.58 -10.79
CA TRP A 65 -5.00 -3.21 -10.13
C TRP A 65 -5.21 -2.66 -8.72
N THR A 66 -6.40 -2.93 -8.17
CA THR A 66 -6.78 -2.57 -6.81
C THR A 66 -7.53 -3.73 -6.18
N LEU A 67 -7.12 -4.12 -4.98
CA LEU A 67 -7.79 -5.12 -4.16
C LEU A 67 -8.41 -4.43 -2.94
N PRO A 68 -9.75 -4.30 -2.87
CA PRO A 68 -10.41 -3.81 -1.67
C PRO A 68 -10.33 -4.85 -0.55
N LEU A 69 -9.97 -4.42 0.65
CA LEU A 69 -10.05 -5.23 1.85
C LEU A 69 -11.35 -4.87 2.57
N ASN A 70 -12.16 -5.90 2.84
CA ASN A 70 -13.40 -5.72 3.59
C ASN A 70 -13.10 -5.57 5.08
N GLY A 71 -13.84 -4.69 5.74
CA GLY A 71 -13.69 -4.38 7.17
C GLY A 71 -13.52 -2.88 7.35
N CYS A 72 -14.47 -2.25 8.06
CA CYS A 72 -14.21 -0.90 8.53
C CYS A 72 -13.27 -1.04 9.73
N LEU A 73 -11.98 -0.85 9.48
CA LEU A 73 -10.99 -0.83 10.54
C LEU A 73 -11.18 0.47 11.34
N SER A 74 -12.17 0.49 12.23
CA SER A 74 -12.37 1.57 13.19
C SER A 74 -11.41 1.35 14.37
N GLY A 75 -10.57 2.35 14.67
CA GLY A 75 -9.55 2.25 15.73
C GLY A 75 -8.11 2.41 15.22
N GLY A 76 -7.13 2.07 16.06
CA GLY A 76 -5.73 2.02 15.66
C GLY A 76 -5.40 0.68 15.02
N HIS A 77 -4.63 0.69 13.94
CA HIS A 77 -4.23 -0.50 13.18
C HIS A 77 -2.74 -0.45 12.90
N HIS A 78 -2.12 -1.62 12.85
CA HIS A 78 -0.77 -1.76 12.33
C HIS A 78 -0.80 -2.55 11.03
N PHE A 79 -0.19 -1.96 10.01
CA PHE A 79 0.01 -2.61 8.72
C PHE A 79 1.46 -3.09 8.63
N GLN A 80 1.62 -4.34 8.26
CA GLN A 80 2.91 -4.89 7.88
C GLN A 80 2.81 -5.42 6.45
N ILE A 81 3.89 -5.23 5.70
CA ILE A 81 4.03 -5.74 4.35
C ILE A 81 5.40 -6.37 4.22
N THR A 82 5.47 -7.55 3.62
CA THR A 82 6.72 -8.24 3.31
C THR A 82 6.59 -8.98 1.99
N ALA A 83 7.71 -9.23 1.32
CA ALA A 83 7.75 -10.08 0.14
C ALA A 83 8.74 -11.23 0.33
N THR A 84 8.31 -12.43 -0.03
CA THR A 84 9.14 -13.64 -0.07
C THR A 84 8.54 -14.62 -1.07
N ASP A 85 9.38 -15.45 -1.68
CA ASP A 85 8.94 -16.55 -2.55
C ASP A 85 7.98 -16.12 -3.67
N GLY A 86 8.25 -14.97 -4.31
CA GLY A 86 7.41 -14.42 -5.39
C GLY A 86 6.06 -13.88 -4.94
N SER A 87 5.81 -13.80 -3.63
CA SER A 87 4.53 -13.37 -3.05
C SER A 87 4.72 -12.17 -2.13
N VAL A 88 3.70 -11.30 -2.06
CA VAL A 88 3.62 -10.20 -1.10
C VAL A 88 2.56 -10.52 -0.05
N TYR A 89 2.95 -10.44 1.21
CA TYR A 89 2.07 -10.66 2.36
C TYR A 89 1.77 -9.34 3.04
N PHE A 90 0.48 -9.06 3.21
CA PHE A 90 -0.04 -7.95 3.99
C PHE A 90 -0.65 -8.48 5.27
N ALA A 91 -0.15 -8.06 6.42
CA ALA A 91 -0.76 -8.32 7.70
C ALA A 91 -1.41 -7.06 8.23
N VAL A 92 -2.66 -7.20 8.68
CA VAL A 92 -3.43 -6.14 9.32
C VAL A 92 -3.74 -6.61 10.74
N GLU A 93 -3.15 -5.92 11.72
CA GLU A 93 -3.44 -6.14 13.13
C GLU A 93 -4.41 -5.06 13.63
N HIS A 94 -5.54 -5.51 14.16
CA HIS A 94 -6.52 -4.67 14.81
C HIS A 94 -6.13 -4.47 16.28
N ILE A 95 -5.75 -3.25 16.67
CA ILE A 95 -5.29 -2.99 18.04
C ILE A 95 -6.47 -2.98 19.03
N ARG A 96 -7.69 -2.66 18.56
CA ARG A 96 -8.91 -2.60 19.37
C ARG A 96 -10.15 -2.95 18.55
N GLY A 97 -10.52 -4.22 18.47
CA GLY A 97 -11.79 -4.66 17.88
C GLY A 97 -12.00 -6.17 17.99
N PRO A 98 -13.24 -6.68 17.82
CA PRO A 98 -13.53 -8.12 17.83
C PRO A 98 -13.03 -8.83 16.55
N GLU A 99 -12.65 -8.06 15.53
CA GLU A 99 -12.11 -8.57 14.27
C GLU A 99 -10.65 -8.99 14.47
N GLY A 100 -10.35 -10.28 14.27
CA GLY A 100 -9.01 -10.84 14.42
C GLY A 100 -8.04 -10.37 13.32
N SER A 101 -6.74 -10.58 13.54
CA SER A 101 -5.70 -10.24 12.56
C SER A 101 -5.93 -10.95 11.23
N MET A 102 -5.77 -10.23 10.12
CA MET A 102 -5.93 -10.75 8.77
C MET A 102 -4.59 -10.77 8.04
N VAL A 103 -4.33 -11.82 7.26
CA VAL A 103 -3.17 -11.92 6.37
C VAL A 103 -3.66 -12.15 4.95
N TYR A 104 -3.20 -11.31 4.02
CA TYR A 104 -3.47 -11.42 2.60
C TYR A 104 -2.19 -11.71 1.85
N ALA A 105 -2.20 -12.71 0.97
CA ALA A 105 -1.12 -12.97 0.03
C ALA A 105 -1.54 -12.51 -1.37
N VAL A 106 -0.67 -11.76 -2.04
CA VAL A 106 -0.81 -11.39 -3.45
C VAL A 106 0.39 -11.96 -4.20
N GLY A 107 0.13 -12.91 -5.09
CA GLY A 107 1.12 -13.50 -5.99
C GLY A 107 0.73 -13.25 -7.45
N GLU A 108 1.65 -13.57 -8.36
CA GLU A 108 1.36 -13.65 -9.80
C GLU A 108 0.51 -14.88 -10.16
#